data_AF-A0A1G2VEU3-F1
#
_entry.id   AF-A0A1G2VEU3-F1
#
_cell.length_a   1.000
_cell.length_b   1.000
_cell.length_c   1.000
_cell.angle_alpha   90.00
_cell.angle_beta   90.00
_cell.angle_gamma   90.00
#
_symmetry.space_group_name_H-M   'P 1'
#
loop_
_entity.id
_entity.type
_entity.pdbx_description
1 polymer ?
#
loop_
_entity_poly.entity_id
_entity_poly.type
_entity_poly.pdbx_seq_one_letter_code
_entity_poly.pdbx_strand_id
1 'polypeptide(L)'
;MDMRHLRFIALTLLTPLPLFAQAAGGSDTVIFGLRAAIGFFGAIAFIVFLTGFIIYLTRLGTERRADGIKIMEKGVSVVIVVIVATGVLRWLEG
;
A
#
# COMPACT_ATOMS: atom_id res chain seq x y z
N MET A 1 12.08 23.35 5.38
CA MET A 1 10.86 22.67 4.89
C MET A 1 9.66 23.41 5.43
N ASP A 2 8.93 24.06 4.55
CA ASP A 2 7.83 24.97 4.86
C ASP A 2 6.61 24.17 5.38
N MET A 3 6.11 24.52 6.57
CA MET A 3 5.03 23.80 7.30
C MET A 3 3.72 23.70 6.49
N ARG A 4 3.59 24.49 5.42
CA ARG A 4 2.45 24.48 4.50
C ARG A 4 2.33 23.16 3.72
N HIS A 5 3.45 22.59 3.27
CA HIS A 5 3.43 21.34 2.50
C HIS A 5 3.07 20.12 3.35
N LEU A 6 3.49 20.10 4.62
CA LEU A 6 3.17 19.02 5.55
C LEU A 6 1.66 18.96 5.83
N ARG A 7 0.99 20.12 5.91
CA ARG A 7 -0.46 20.22 6.10
C ARG A 7 -1.23 19.73 4.87
N PHE A 8 -0.75 20.03 3.67
CA PHE A 8 -1.36 19.54 2.43
C PHE A 8 -1.22 18.02 2.27
N ILE A 9 -0.05 17.45 2.58
CA ILE A 9 0.18 16.00 2.55
C ILE A 9 -0.66 15.29 3.62
N ALA A 10 -0.76 15.87 4.82
CA ALA A 10 -1.64 15.34 5.85
C ALA A 10 -3.11 15.38 5.41
N LEU A 11 -3.57 16.50 4.82
CA LEU A 11 -4.95 16.62 4.34
C LEU A 11 -5.26 15.62 3.23
N THR A 12 -4.37 15.42 2.25
CA THR A 12 -4.57 14.48 1.15
C THR A 12 -4.49 13.02 1.59
N LEU A 13 -3.67 12.70 2.60
CA LEU A 13 -3.63 11.37 3.21
C LEU A 13 -4.84 11.09 4.12
N LEU A 14 -5.45 12.12 4.72
CA LEU A 14 -6.62 12.00 5.60
C LEU A 14 -7.96 12.05 4.86
N THR A 15 -8.02 12.62 3.66
CA THR A 15 -9.28 12.76 2.90
C THR A 15 -10.01 11.48 2.51
N PRO A 16 -9.39 10.30 2.33
CA PRO A 16 -10.18 9.10 2.05
C PRO A 16 -10.89 8.56 3.30
N LEU A 17 -10.37 8.83 4.51
CA LEU A 17 -10.77 8.10 5.72
C LEU A 17 -12.25 8.23 6.12
N PRO A 18 -12.93 9.39 6.01
CA PRO A 18 -14.31 9.51 6.47
C PRO A 18 -15.36 9.13 5.42
N LEU A 19 -15.00 8.96 4.14
CA LEU A 19 -15.94 8.56 3.08
C LEU A 19 -16.29 7.07 3.10
N PHE A 20 -15.46 6.22 3.73
CA PHE A 20 -15.72 4.79 3.85
C PHE A 20 -16.49 4.40 5.12
N ALA A 21 -16.67 5.33 6.07
CA ALA A 21 -17.32 5.05 7.35
C ALA A 21 -18.86 5.09 7.28
N GLN A 22 -19.46 5.62 6.20
CA GLN A 22 -20.91 5.87 6.11
C GLN A 22 -21.70 4.84 5.30
N ALA A 23 -21.07 3.78 4.81
CA ALA A 23 -21.76 2.70 4.11
C ALA A 23 -21.93 1.47 5.03
N ALA A 24 -22.55 1.70 6.19
CA ALA A 24 -23.03 0.64 7.07
C ALA A 24 -24.43 0.21 6.61
N GLY A 25 -24.49 -0.71 5.64
CA GLY A 25 -25.76 -1.25 5.15
C GLY A 25 -25.61 -2.26 4.02
N GLY A 26 -24.99 -3.42 4.29
CA GLY A 26 -24.97 -4.56 3.36
C GLY A 26 -23.61 -5.25 3.26
N SER A 27 -23.62 -6.58 3.19
CA SER A 27 -22.45 -7.42 2.89
C SER A 27 -21.64 -6.90 1.70
N ASP A 28 -22.34 -6.33 0.71
CA ASP A 28 -21.76 -5.81 -0.52
C ASP A 28 -20.86 -4.61 -0.30
N THR A 29 -21.15 -3.76 0.70
CA THR A 29 -20.24 -2.65 1.03
C THR A 29 -18.96 -3.16 1.68
N VAL A 30 -19.05 -4.17 2.54
CA VAL A 30 -17.87 -4.75 3.20
C VAL A 30 -16.95 -5.41 2.17
N ILE A 31 -17.52 -6.17 1.23
CA ILE A 31 -16.79 -6.80 0.11
C ILE A 31 -16.16 -5.74 -0.79
N PHE A 32 -16.91 -4.67 -1.14
CA PHE A 32 -16.39 -3.56 -1.93
C PHE A 32 -15.22 -2.85 -1.24
N GLY A 33 -15.36 -2.56 0.06
CA GLY A 33 -14.30 -1.94 0.87
C GLY A 33 -13.04 -2.81 0.93
N LEU A 34 -13.21 -4.13 1.10
CA LEU A 34 -12.09 -5.07 1.11
C LEU A 34 -11.39 -5.15 -0.25
N ARG A 35 -12.13 -5.17 -1.36
CA ARG A 35 -11.57 -5.09 -2.73
C ARG A 35 -10.77 -3.81 -2.95
N ALA A 36 -11.33 -2.66 -2.55
CA ALA A 36 -10.67 -1.37 -2.68
C ALA A 36 -9.37 -1.33 -1.85
N ALA A 37 -9.40 -1.85 -0.61
CA ALA A 37 -8.23 -1.93 0.25
C ALA A 37 -7.14 -2.82 -0.36
N ILE A 38 -7.48 -4.02 -0.84
CA ILE A 38 -6.55 -4.94 -1.50
C ILE A 38 -5.86 -4.26 -2.69
N GLY A 39 -6.63 -3.57 -3.54
CA GLY A 39 -6.07 -2.83 -4.68
C GLY A 39 -5.15 -1.70 -4.26
N PHE A 40 -5.54 -0.90 -3.27
CA PHE A 40 -4.75 0.22 -2.76
C PHE A 40 -3.43 -0.23 -2.14
N PHE A 41 -3.48 -1.20 -1.23
CA PHE A 41 -2.27 -1.74 -0.60
C PHE A 41 -1.39 -2.49 -1.61
N GLY A 42 -1.98 -3.16 -2.60
CA GLY A 42 -1.25 -3.77 -3.71
C GLY A 42 -0.46 -2.73 -4.53
N ALA A 43 -1.10 -1.60 -4.86
CA ALA A 43 -0.44 -0.51 -5.59
C ALA A 43 0.70 0.12 -4.78
N ILE A 44 0.50 0.36 -3.47
CA ILE A 44 1.54 0.87 -2.58
C ILE A 44 2.71 -0.11 -2.52
N ALA A 45 2.43 -1.40 -2.34
CA ALA A 45 3.47 -2.43 -2.27
C ALA A 45 4.33 -2.45 -3.53
N PHE A 46 3.69 -2.31 -4.71
CA PHE A 46 4.38 -2.21 -5.98
C PHE A 46 5.27 -0.97 -6.09
N ILE A 47 4.78 0.21 -5.69
CA ILE A 47 5.56 1.46 -5.69
C ILE A 47 6.77 1.36 -4.74
N VAL A 48 6.58 0.80 -3.54
CA VAL A 48 7.66 0.60 -2.57
C VAL A 48 8.71 -0.36 -3.14
N PHE A 49 8.27 -1.45 -3.76
CA PHE A 49 9.17 -2.41 -4.41
C PHE A 49 9.96 -1.75 -5.54
N LEU A 50 9.31 -1.02 -6.45
CA LEU A 50 9.99 -0.30 -7.53
C LEU A 50 10.97 0.73 -7.00
N THR A 51 10.64 1.44 -5.92
CA THR A 51 11.53 2.40 -5.28
C THR A 51 12.80 1.71 -4.79
N GLY A 52 12.65 0.58 -4.08
CA GLY A 52 13.79 -0.23 -3.65
C GLY A 52 14.62 -0.76 -4.83
N PHE A 53 13.96 -1.17 -5.91
CA PHE A 53 14.60 -1.66 -7.12
C PHE A 53 15.41 -0.57 -7.84
N ILE A 54 14.88 0.65 -7.96
CA ILE A 54 15.59 1.80 -8.53
C ILE A 54 16.83 2.13 -7.67
N ILE A 55 16.69 2.15 -6.34
CA ILE A 55 17.82 2.40 -5.43
C ILE A 55 18.88 1.30 -5.58
N TYR A 56 18.45 0.05 -5.68
CA TYR A 56 19.33 -1.08 -5.90
C TYR A 56 20.16 -0.93 -7.18
N LEU A 57 19.50 -0.60 -8.31
CA LEU A 57 20.16 -0.43 -9.61
C LEU A 57 21.12 0.77 -9.64
N THR A 58 20.67 1.90 -9.09
CA THR A 58 21.48 3.14 -9.04
C THR A 58 22.69 3.03 -8.10
N ARG A 59 22.70 2.04 -7.20
CA ARG A 59 23.78 1.82 -6.21
C ARG A 59 24.55 0.52 -6.43
N LEU A 60 24.46 -0.07 -7.62
CA LEU A 60 25.23 -1.26 -8.00
C LEU A 60 26.74 -1.03 -7.75
N GLY A 61 27.39 -2.01 -7.12
CA GLY A 61 28.82 -1.94 -6.78
C GLY A 61 29.16 -1.17 -5.51
N THR A 62 28.18 -0.63 -4.79
CA THR A 62 28.39 0.02 -3.48
C THR A 62 27.77 -0.80 -2.35
N GLU A 63 28.28 -0.65 -1.12
CA GLU A 63 27.69 -1.28 0.07
C GLU A 63 26.23 -0.86 0.30
N ARG A 64 25.84 0.31 -0.21
CA ARG A 64 24.50 0.88 -0.09
C ARG A 64 23.45 0.21 -0.98
N ARG A 65 23.84 -0.75 -1.83
CA ARG A 65 22.91 -1.63 -2.57
C ARG A 65 21.98 -2.39 -1.62
N ALA A 66 22.48 -2.77 -0.44
CA ALA A 66 21.71 -3.49 0.57
C ALA A 66 20.49 -2.68 1.05
N ASP A 67 20.55 -1.34 1.03
CA ASP A 67 19.43 -0.49 1.39
C ASP A 67 18.25 -0.65 0.41
N GLY A 68 18.55 -0.76 -0.88
CA GLY A 68 17.54 -1.02 -1.92
C GLY A 68 16.85 -2.36 -1.71
N ILE A 69 17.63 -3.41 -1.38
CA ILE A 69 17.10 -4.75 -1.09
C ILE A 69 16.16 -4.70 0.12
N LYS A 70 16.56 -4.06 1.23
CA LYS A 70 15.71 -3.91 2.43
C LYS A 70 14.39 -3.19 2.14
N ILE A 71 14.40 -2.21 1.23
CA ILE A 71 13.18 -1.52 0.81
C ILE A 71 12.31 -2.43 -0.05
N MET A 72 12.91 -3.21 -0.96
CA MET A 72 12.18 -4.22 -1.74
C MET A 72 11.53 -5.26 -0.83
N GLU A 73 12.24 -5.75 0.20
CA GLU A 73 11.72 -6.69 1.20
C GLU A 73 10.49 -6.14 1.92
N LYS A 74 10.49 -4.85 2.28
CA LYS A 74 9.30 -4.19 2.84
C LYS A 74 8.14 -4.21 1.86
N GLY A 75 8.39 -3.90 0.58
CA GLY A 75 7.37 -4.03 -0.47
C GLY A 75 6.78 -5.43 -0.55
N VAL A 76 7.64 -6.46 -0.58
CA VAL A 76 7.23 -7.88 -0.62
C VAL A 76 6.41 -8.26 0.61
N SER A 77 6.78 -7.80 1.80
CA SER A 77 6.00 -8.08 3.02
C SER A 77 4.55 -7.60 2.93
N VAL A 78 4.34 -6.42 2.31
CA VAL A 78 2.98 -5.89 2.06
C VAL A 78 2.26 -6.72 1.00
N VAL A 79 2.96 -7.17 -0.06
CA VAL A 79 2.37 -8.07 -1.08
C VAL A 79 1.83 -9.35 -0.43
N ILE A 80 2.57 -9.95 0.50
CA ILE A 80 2.12 -11.17 1.20
C ILE A 80 0.80 -10.90 1.94
N VAL A 81 0.69 -9.78 2.65
CA VAL A 81 -0.56 -9.39 3.33
C VAL A 81 -1.70 -9.23 2.34
N VAL A 82 -1.45 -8.59 1.20
CA VAL A 82 -2.45 -8.40 0.12
C VAL A 82 -2.91 -9.74 -0.47
N ILE A 83 -2.00 -10.70 -0.66
CA ILE A 83 -2.34 -12.05 -1.13
C ILE A 83 -3.24 -12.76 -0.12
N VAL A 84 -2.90 -12.72 1.16
CA VAL A 84 -3.73 -13.32 2.23
C VAL A 84 -5.11 -12.66 2.27
N ALA A 85 -5.17 -11.32 2.22
CA ALA A 85 -6.43 -10.58 2.18
C ALA A 85 -7.29 -10.95 0.95
N THR A 86 -6.65 -11.17 -0.21
CA THR A 86 -7.31 -11.63 -1.44
C THR A 86 -7.87 -13.03 -1.26
N GLY A 87 -7.15 -13.93 -0.60
CA GLY A 87 -7.63 -15.28 -0.26
C GLY A 87 -8.86 -15.23 0.64
N VAL A 88 -8.84 -14.39 1.68
CA VAL A 88 -9.99 -14.18 2.59
C VAL A 88 -11.18 -13.60 1.82
N LEU A 89 -10.96 -12.59 0.97
CA LEU A 89 -12.00 -12.03 0.13
C LEU A 89 -12.64 -13.11 -0.75
N ARG A 90 -11.83 -13.93 -1.42
CA ARG A 90 -12.34 -15.02 -2.26
C ARG A 90 -13.12 -16.07 -1.48
N TRP A 91 -12.73 -16.33 -0.23
CA TRP A 91 -13.47 -17.22 0.66
C TRP A 91 -14.82 -16.63 1.09
N LEU A 92 -14.90 -15.32 1.28
CA LEU A 92 -16.16 -14.62 1.60
C LEU A 92 -17.11 -14.46 0.40
N GLU A 93 -16.56 -14.47 -0.82
CA GLU A 93 -17.31 -14.38 -2.08
C GLU A 93 -17.83 -15.73 -2.61
N GLY A 94 -17.30 -16.85 -2.08
CA GLY A 94 -17.69 -18.22 -2.45
C GLY A 94 -18.75 -18.80 -1.53
#